data_AF-A0A1I1KNM5-F1
#
_entry.id   AF-A0A1I1KNM5-F1
#
_cell.length_a   1.000
_cell.length_b   1.000
_cell.length_c   1.000
_cell.angle_alpha   90.00
_cell.angle_beta   90.00
_cell.angle_gamma   90.00
#
_symmetry.space_group_name_H-M   'P 1'
#
loop_
_entity.id
_entity.type
_entity.pdbx_description
1 polymer ?
#
loop_
_entity_poly.entity_id
_entity_poly.type
_entity_poly.pdbx_seq_one_letter_code
_entity_poly.pdbx_strand_id
1 'polypeptide(L)'
;MGVSSAAFRSLLSRAADSLGCRSHAGHLVHTAHLHGLLPLQGIPPSPVSLDPDEWRALRAHSRGVPLSRTLWPQSMSGRRLSDLNQRLLGTLRARTVAQAVHRAWTNGLHRLPADAAREELDGPGLARIFDALLGGREHSRLDRQAARALLNAAPFMETAALIDRAFTEEAVRHLAQHHGIRQFMDIGCGLSAPSGTNVHDIARAVCPDARVVYVDNSYHVVATGRALLRCAPPGKTAICHADLSDPGGILTAAEVIGTLDLRSPIGLLLNGVLEFLPDTAHGPAHGLAEALKSALPSGSALAVRHITSDFQPVALSSALRVLARAGIPAQWRSRGEVEDFFRGWNLLAPGVVPAHRWQPHVIAAELPGAAVMSWAGIAIKP
;
A
#
# COMPACT_ATOMS: atom_id res chain seq x y z
N MET A 1 -14.98 -30.27 2.59
CA MET A 1 -16.16 -30.10 3.47
C MET A 1 -16.48 -28.61 3.49
N GLY A 2 -17.55 -28.20 2.80
CA GLY A 2 -17.86 -26.78 2.59
C GLY A 2 -18.57 -26.16 3.80
N VAL A 3 -18.10 -25.01 4.24
CA VAL A 3 -18.83 -24.17 5.21
C VAL A 3 -20.10 -23.67 4.53
N SER A 4 -21.27 -23.88 5.14
CA SER A 4 -22.53 -23.41 4.57
C SER A 4 -22.54 -21.88 4.45
N SER A 5 -23.21 -21.33 3.43
CA SER A 5 -23.31 -19.88 3.22
C SER A 5 -23.94 -19.13 4.41
N ALA A 6 -24.65 -19.83 5.30
CA ALA A 6 -25.17 -19.29 6.56
C ALA A 6 -24.08 -19.22 7.63
N ALA A 7 -23.29 -20.29 7.80
CA ALA A 7 -22.17 -20.32 8.74
C ALA A 7 -21.07 -19.31 8.37
N PHE A 8 -20.81 -19.12 7.08
CA PHE A 8 -19.85 -18.14 6.58
C PHE A 8 -20.29 -16.69 6.81
N ARG A 9 -21.57 -16.39 6.55
CA ARG A 9 -22.16 -15.07 6.86
C ARG A 9 -22.13 -14.76 8.35
N SER A 10 -22.39 -15.76 9.19
CA SER A 10 -22.30 -15.63 10.64
C SER A 10 -20.86 -15.34 11.10
N LEU A 11 -19.86 -15.99 10.48
CA LEU A 11 -18.44 -15.76 10.78
C LEU A 11 -17.98 -14.35 10.39
N LEU A 12 -18.36 -13.87 9.21
CA LEU A 12 -18.03 -12.53 8.73
C LEU A 12 -18.79 -11.42 9.46
N SER A 13 -20.03 -11.68 9.89
CA SER A 13 -20.76 -10.76 10.76
C SER A 13 -20.06 -10.61 12.12
N ARG A 14 -19.58 -11.70 12.72
CA ARG A 14 -18.80 -11.65 13.96
C ARG A 14 -17.47 -10.93 13.78
N ALA A 15 -16.80 -11.11 12.64
CA ALA A 15 -15.57 -10.39 12.31
C ALA A 15 -15.85 -8.88 12.15
N ALA A 16 -16.91 -8.51 11.44
CA ALA A 16 -17.36 -7.12 11.31
C ALA A 16 -17.77 -6.51 12.67
N ASP A 17 -18.38 -7.30 13.57
CA ASP A 17 -18.70 -6.90 14.94
C ASP A 17 -17.42 -6.59 15.74
N SER A 18 -16.41 -7.47 15.67
CA SER A 18 -15.13 -7.27 16.35
C SER A 18 -14.32 -6.08 15.81
N LEU A 19 -14.56 -5.70 14.55
CA LEU A 19 -13.92 -4.57 13.86
C LEU A 19 -14.79 -3.28 13.91
N GLY A 20 -15.94 -3.31 14.59
CA GLY A 20 -16.83 -2.15 14.75
C GLY A 20 -17.57 -1.71 13.47
N CYS A 21 -17.66 -2.55 12.45
CA CYS A 21 -18.09 -2.18 11.10
C CYS A 21 -19.30 -3.01 10.59
N ARG A 22 -20.30 -3.25 11.45
CA ARG A 22 -21.53 -4.01 11.13
C ARG A 22 -22.20 -3.63 9.81
N SER A 23 -22.24 -2.34 9.47
CA SER A 23 -22.84 -1.83 8.23
C SER A 23 -22.09 -2.27 6.96
N HIS A 24 -20.87 -2.77 7.09
CA HIS A 24 -19.98 -3.17 5.99
C HIS A 24 -19.75 -4.69 5.91
N ALA A 25 -20.45 -5.49 6.74
CA ALA A 25 -20.36 -6.95 6.71
C ALA A 25 -20.66 -7.55 5.31
N GLY A 26 -21.52 -6.90 4.52
CA GLY A 26 -21.79 -7.27 3.13
C GLY A 26 -20.60 -7.07 2.18
N HIS A 27 -19.76 -6.05 2.43
CA HIS A 27 -18.52 -5.82 1.68
C HIS A 27 -17.42 -6.80 2.08
N LEU A 28 -17.33 -7.21 3.34
CA LEU A 28 -16.43 -8.29 3.77
C LEU A 28 -16.80 -9.64 3.13
N VAL A 29 -18.11 -9.94 2.99
CA VAL A 29 -18.60 -11.08 2.19
C VAL A 29 -18.19 -10.97 0.72
N HIS A 30 -18.19 -9.75 0.17
CA HIS A 30 -17.78 -9.49 -1.20
C HIS A 30 -16.28 -9.65 -1.41
N THR A 31 -15.46 -9.13 -0.49
CA THR A 31 -14.00 -9.31 -0.49
C THR A 31 -13.59 -10.76 -0.22
N ALA A 32 -14.33 -11.48 0.63
CA ALA A 32 -14.11 -12.91 0.82
C ALA A 32 -14.54 -13.75 -0.40
N HIS A 33 -15.43 -13.25 -1.26
CA HIS A 33 -15.69 -13.81 -2.58
C HIS A 33 -14.59 -13.44 -3.61
N LEU A 34 -13.91 -12.30 -3.45
CA LEU A 34 -12.71 -11.96 -4.24
C LEU A 34 -11.55 -12.92 -3.90
N HIS A 35 -11.46 -13.41 -2.67
CA HIS A 35 -10.53 -14.47 -2.27
C HIS A 35 -11.14 -15.87 -2.37
N GLY A 36 -11.42 -16.33 -3.60
CA GLY A 36 -11.34 -17.74 -4.04
C GLY A 36 -12.01 -18.88 -3.25
N LEU A 37 -12.76 -18.65 -2.16
CA LEU A 37 -13.23 -19.74 -1.30
C LEU A 37 -14.43 -20.51 -1.87
N LEU A 38 -15.04 -20.02 -2.96
CA LEU A 38 -16.04 -20.75 -3.76
C LEU A 38 -15.93 -20.37 -5.25
N PRO A 39 -15.52 -21.29 -6.14
CA PRO A 39 -15.55 -21.02 -7.57
C PRO A 39 -17.00 -20.94 -8.06
N LEU A 40 -17.41 -19.80 -8.64
CA LEU A 40 -18.62 -19.73 -9.47
C LEU A 40 -18.28 -20.29 -10.85
N GLN A 41 -18.90 -21.41 -11.22
CA GLN A 41 -18.73 -22.00 -12.55
C GLN A 41 -19.23 -21.03 -13.65
N GLY A 42 -18.48 -20.97 -14.77
CA GLY A 42 -18.88 -20.24 -15.98
C GLY A 42 -18.28 -18.83 -16.14
N ILE A 43 -16.96 -18.69 -15.94
CA ILE A 43 -16.21 -17.48 -16.32
C ILE A 43 -16.24 -17.37 -17.87
N PRO A 44 -16.66 -16.23 -18.45
CA PRO A 44 -16.64 -16.06 -19.90
C PRO A 44 -15.20 -15.95 -20.42
N PRO A 45 -14.88 -16.53 -21.59
CA PRO A 45 -13.52 -16.50 -22.16
C PRO A 45 -13.23 -15.25 -23.01
N SER A 46 -13.89 -14.10 -22.79
CA SER A 46 -13.72 -12.93 -23.68
C SER A 46 -13.81 -11.58 -22.96
N PRO A 47 -13.06 -10.56 -23.42
CA PRO A 47 -13.11 -9.21 -22.86
C PRO A 47 -14.51 -8.61 -23.08
N VAL A 48 -15.13 -8.16 -22.00
CA VAL A 48 -16.44 -7.51 -22.01
C VAL A 48 -16.21 -5.99 -22.06
N SER A 49 -16.82 -5.31 -23.03
CA SER A 49 -16.82 -3.84 -23.09
C SER A 49 -18.08 -3.29 -22.45
N LEU A 50 -17.92 -2.34 -21.50
CA LEU A 50 -19.03 -1.62 -20.87
C LEU A 50 -19.11 -0.20 -21.43
N ASP A 51 -20.34 0.29 -21.64
CA ASP A 51 -20.57 1.69 -22.01
C ASP A 51 -20.41 2.64 -20.79
N PRO A 52 -20.31 3.97 -20.99
CA PRO A 52 -20.10 4.94 -19.90
C PRO A 52 -21.18 4.94 -18.81
N ASP A 53 -22.41 4.55 -19.12
CA ASP A 53 -23.52 4.50 -18.18
C ASP A 53 -23.54 3.16 -17.43
N GLU A 54 -23.23 2.05 -18.09
CA GLU A 54 -22.98 0.76 -17.45
C GLU A 54 -21.81 0.85 -16.49
N TRP A 55 -20.75 1.59 -16.86
CA TRP A 55 -19.64 1.94 -15.99
C TRP A 55 -20.06 2.73 -14.76
N ARG A 56 -20.91 3.75 -14.93
CA ARG A 56 -21.44 4.54 -13.82
C ARG A 56 -22.32 3.70 -12.90
N ALA A 57 -23.18 2.86 -13.46
CA ALA A 57 -24.03 1.95 -12.70
C ALA A 57 -23.20 0.91 -11.93
N LEU A 58 -22.24 0.26 -12.57
CA LEU A 58 -21.33 -0.69 -11.93
C LEU A 58 -20.56 -0.04 -10.76
N ARG A 59 -20.06 1.19 -10.95
CA ARG A 59 -19.40 1.96 -9.89
C ARG A 59 -20.35 2.35 -8.76
N ALA A 60 -21.58 2.75 -9.05
CA ALA A 60 -22.58 3.03 -8.03
C ALA A 60 -22.87 1.76 -7.18
N HIS A 61 -23.08 0.63 -7.85
CA HIS A 61 -23.31 -0.66 -7.20
C HIS A 61 -22.13 -1.15 -6.38
N SER A 62 -20.90 -0.98 -6.88
CA SER A 62 -19.67 -1.28 -6.12
C SER A 62 -19.58 -0.58 -4.77
N ARG A 63 -20.18 0.61 -4.71
CA ARG A 63 -20.17 1.52 -3.56
C ARG A 63 -21.46 1.39 -2.73
N GLY A 64 -22.37 0.46 -3.08
CA GLY A 64 -23.66 0.33 -2.43
C GLY A 64 -24.58 1.55 -2.60
N VAL A 65 -24.30 2.42 -3.58
CA VAL A 65 -25.09 3.62 -3.85
C VAL A 65 -26.30 3.23 -4.70
N PRO A 66 -27.54 3.48 -4.23
CA PRO A 66 -28.73 3.27 -5.06
C PRO A 66 -28.64 4.13 -6.34
N LEU A 67 -29.02 3.57 -7.49
CA LEU A 67 -28.94 4.31 -8.76
C LEU A 67 -29.75 5.61 -8.73
N SER A 68 -30.86 5.65 -8.00
CA SER A 68 -31.68 6.86 -7.79
C SER A 68 -30.94 8.00 -7.09
N ARG A 69 -29.83 7.71 -6.40
CA ARG A 69 -28.98 8.68 -5.69
C ARG A 69 -27.67 8.99 -6.42
N THR A 70 -27.47 8.42 -7.61
CA THR A 70 -26.31 8.71 -8.45
C THR A 70 -26.60 9.95 -9.29
N LEU A 71 -25.59 10.80 -9.56
CA LEU A 71 -25.72 12.01 -10.37
C LEU A 71 -25.93 11.65 -11.85
N TRP A 72 -27.18 11.39 -12.22
CA TRP A 72 -27.62 11.20 -13.59
C TRP A 72 -28.08 12.53 -14.19
N PRO A 73 -28.03 12.69 -15.53
CA PRO A 73 -28.73 13.78 -16.21
C PRO A 73 -30.20 13.82 -15.75
N GLN A 74 -30.72 15.01 -15.44
CA GLN A 74 -32.08 15.19 -14.90
C GLN A 74 -33.18 14.63 -15.81
N SER A 75 -32.88 14.36 -17.08
CA SER A 75 -33.77 13.74 -18.08
C SER A 75 -33.86 12.20 -18.00
N MET A 76 -33.13 11.54 -17.10
CA MET A 76 -33.10 10.07 -17.01
C MET A 76 -34.19 9.55 -16.07
N SER A 77 -35.20 8.86 -16.63
CA SER A 77 -36.32 8.32 -15.85
C SER A 77 -35.96 7.02 -15.10
N GLY A 78 -36.76 6.68 -14.07
CA GLY A 78 -36.57 5.45 -13.28
C GLY A 78 -36.65 4.15 -14.11
N ARG A 79 -37.45 4.12 -15.19
CA ARG A 79 -37.47 3.00 -16.15
C ARG A 79 -36.10 2.82 -16.84
N ARG A 80 -35.48 3.92 -17.30
CA ARG A 80 -34.15 3.88 -17.93
C ARG A 80 -33.05 3.38 -16.98
N LEU A 81 -33.15 3.66 -15.67
CA LEU A 81 -32.22 3.12 -14.68
C LEU A 81 -32.38 1.60 -14.46
N SER A 82 -33.62 1.10 -14.51
CA SER A 82 -33.89 -0.34 -14.45
C SER A 82 -33.38 -1.05 -15.70
N ASP A 83 -33.61 -0.46 -16.89
CA ASP A 83 -33.12 -1.00 -18.17
C ASP A 83 -31.59 -1.02 -18.19
N LEU A 84 -30.94 0.01 -17.65
CA LEU A 84 -29.49 0.06 -17.49
C LEU A 84 -28.96 -1.06 -16.61
N ASN A 85 -29.65 -1.39 -15.52
CA ASN A 85 -29.29 -2.53 -14.67
C ASN A 85 -29.43 -3.86 -15.41
N GLN A 86 -30.52 -4.06 -16.14
CA GLN A 86 -30.71 -5.30 -16.88
C GLN A 86 -29.66 -5.45 -17.99
N ARG A 87 -29.30 -4.36 -18.67
CA ARG A 87 -28.20 -4.34 -19.64
C ARG A 87 -26.88 -4.71 -18.98
N LEU A 88 -26.49 -4.06 -17.89
CA LEU A 88 -25.27 -4.38 -17.14
C LEU A 88 -25.20 -5.86 -16.72
N LEU A 89 -26.31 -6.40 -16.21
CA LEU A 89 -26.44 -7.82 -15.84
C LEU A 89 -26.28 -8.74 -17.06
N GLY A 90 -26.91 -8.41 -18.18
CA GLY A 90 -26.76 -9.14 -19.45
C GLY A 90 -25.34 -9.12 -19.98
N THR A 91 -24.72 -7.93 -20.04
CA THR A 91 -23.36 -7.70 -20.52
C THR A 91 -22.33 -8.51 -19.73
N LEU A 92 -22.52 -8.61 -18.40
CA LEU A 92 -21.66 -9.40 -17.50
C LEU A 92 -22.16 -10.84 -17.28
N ARG A 93 -23.23 -11.26 -17.98
CA ARG A 93 -23.92 -12.55 -17.85
C ARG A 93 -24.31 -12.90 -16.40
N ALA A 94 -24.55 -11.90 -15.57
CA ALA A 94 -24.85 -12.02 -14.15
C ALA A 94 -26.36 -12.08 -13.87
N ARG A 95 -26.77 -12.84 -12.85
CA ARG A 95 -28.18 -12.88 -12.41
C ARG A 95 -28.50 -11.85 -11.34
N THR A 96 -27.47 -11.34 -10.65
CA THR A 96 -27.61 -10.34 -9.60
C THR A 96 -26.57 -9.24 -9.77
N VAL A 97 -26.86 -8.05 -9.24
CA VAL A 97 -25.91 -6.92 -9.26
C VAL A 97 -24.60 -7.30 -8.57
N ALA A 98 -24.67 -8.04 -7.47
CA ALA A 98 -23.49 -8.55 -6.78
C ALA A 98 -22.64 -9.50 -7.66
N GLN A 99 -23.29 -10.33 -8.49
CA GLN A 99 -22.59 -11.16 -9.47
C GLN A 99 -22.00 -10.34 -10.61
N ALA A 100 -22.67 -9.30 -11.09
CA ALA A 100 -22.14 -8.40 -12.13
C ALA A 100 -20.90 -7.66 -11.62
N VAL A 101 -21.02 -7.07 -10.44
CA VAL A 101 -19.94 -6.49 -9.64
C VAL A 101 -18.77 -7.49 -9.60
N HIS A 102 -18.93 -8.66 -8.97
CA HIS A 102 -17.87 -9.67 -8.87
C HIS A 102 -17.24 -10.05 -10.22
N ARG A 103 -18.06 -10.31 -11.25
CA ARG A 103 -17.59 -10.66 -12.59
C ARG A 103 -16.81 -9.55 -13.26
N ALA A 104 -17.14 -8.29 -13.01
CA ALA A 104 -16.36 -7.19 -13.53
C ALA A 104 -14.96 -7.15 -12.91
N TRP A 105 -14.80 -7.38 -11.60
CA TRP A 105 -13.44 -7.50 -11.02
C TRP A 105 -12.69 -8.71 -11.55
N THR A 106 -13.33 -9.88 -11.65
CA THR A 106 -12.65 -11.09 -12.13
C THR A 106 -12.31 -11.02 -13.63
N ASN A 107 -13.02 -10.21 -14.42
CA ASN A 107 -12.74 -9.97 -15.85
C ASN A 107 -11.94 -8.68 -16.10
N GLY A 108 -11.29 -8.10 -15.08
CA GLY A 108 -10.33 -6.99 -15.27
C GLY A 108 -10.95 -5.64 -15.64
N LEU A 109 -12.22 -5.41 -15.32
CA LEU A 109 -12.93 -4.17 -15.68
C LEU A 109 -12.45 -2.98 -14.81
N HIS A 110 -12.12 -3.15 -13.53
CA HIS A 110 -11.10 -2.26 -12.97
C HIS A 110 -9.77 -2.72 -13.58
N ARG A 111 -9.22 -1.97 -14.56
CA ARG A 111 -7.92 -2.29 -15.17
C ARG A 111 -6.82 -2.26 -14.11
N LEU A 112 -6.70 -3.35 -13.36
CA LEU A 112 -5.46 -3.97 -12.98
C LEU A 112 -5.28 -5.07 -14.03
N PRO A 113 -4.17 -5.15 -14.77
CA PRO A 113 -3.93 -6.24 -15.71
C PRO A 113 -4.14 -7.57 -14.98
N ALA A 114 -5.22 -8.29 -15.32
CA ALA A 114 -5.68 -9.46 -14.56
C ALA A 114 -4.59 -10.54 -14.49
N ASP A 115 -3.79 -10.64 -15.54
CA ASP A 115 -2.65 -11.57 -15.62
C ASP A 115 -1.52 -11.16 -14.68
N ALA A 116 -1.17 -9.86 -14.61
CA ALA A 116 -0.14 -9.36 -13.70
C ALA A 116 -0.55 -9.45 -12.23
N ALA A 117 -1.82 -9.16 -11.92
CA ALA A 117 -2.35 -9.31 -10.57
C ALA A 117 -2.42 -10.79 -10.15
N ARG A 118 -2.74 -11.69 -11.08
CA ARG A 118 -2.74 -13.13 -10.83
C ARG A 118 -1.33 -13.66 -10.64
N GLU A 119 -0.40 -13.26 -11.49
CA GLU A 119 1.03 -13.62 -11.37
C GLU A 119 1.60 -13.15 -10.03
N GLU A 120 1.29 -11.92 -9.61
CA GLU A 120 1.68 -11.41 -8.28
C GLU A 120 1.10 -12.26 -7.15
N LEU A 121 -0.16 -12.71 -7.25
CA LEU A 121 -0.84 -13.46 -6.19
C LEU A 121 -0.47 -14.96 -6.17
N ASP A 122 -0.05 -15.52 -7.29
CA ASP A 122 0.38 -16.92 -7.41
C ASP A 122 1.81 -17.13 -6.85
N GLY A 123 2.61 -16.06 -6.73
CA GLY A 123 3.95 -16.06 -6.15
C GLY A 123 4.04 -15.45 -4.73
N PRO A 124 5.22 -15.50 -4.08
CA PRO A 124 5.47 -14.73 -2.88
C PRO A 124 5.57 -13.24 -3.20
N GLY A 125 4.94 -12.39 -2.40
CA GLY A 125 4.94 -10.93 -2.58
C GLY A 125 5.69 -10.24 -1.45
N LEU A 126 6.57 -9.29 -1.77
CA LEU A 126 7.43 -8.60 -0.78
C LEU A 126 6.63 -8.09 0.43
N ALA A 127 5.56 -7.32 0.21
CA ALA A 127 4.74 -6.79 1.29
C ALA A 127 4.11 -7.89 2.15
N ARG A 128 3.72 -9.02 1.54
CA ARG A 128 3.14 -10.18 2.24
C ARG A 128 4.19 -10.99 3.01
N ILE A 129 5.42 -11.06 2.51
CA ILE A 129 6.56 -11.63 3.24
C ILE A 129 6.82 -10.81 4.51
N PHE A 130 6.89 -9.48 4.40
CA PHE A 130 7.08 -8.60 5.56
C PHE A 130 5.89 -8.63 6.52
N ASP A 131 4.65 -8.72 6.02
CA ASP A 131 3.47 -8.97 6.86
C ASP A 131 3.63 -10.26 7.67
N ALA A 132 4.07 -11.36 7.04
CA ALA A 132 4.35 -12.62 7.74
C ALA A 132 5.47 -12.50 8.78
N LEU A 133 6.55 -11.77 8.48
CA LEU A 133 7.66 -11.52 9.41
C LEU A 133 7.21 -10.75 10.66
N LEU A 134 6.29 -9.81 10.50
CA LEU A 134 5.79 -8.96 11.58
C LEU A 134 4.59 -9.57 12.33
N GLY A 135 4.20 -10.81 12.01
CA GLY A 135 3.07 -11.49 12.66
C GLY A 135 1.69 -11.01 12.19
N GLY A 136 1.61 -10.40 11.01
CA GLY A 136 0.36 -10.02 10.35
C GLY A 136 -0.46 -11.23 9.89
N ARG A 137 -1.51 -10.98 9.10
CA ARG A 137 -2.45 -12.03 8.63
C ARG A 137 -2.73 -11.98 7.14
N GLU A 138 -2.20 -10.99 6.44
CA GLU A 138 -2.48 -10.69 5.04
C GLU A 138 -1.40 -11.31 4.14
N HIS A 139 -1.18 -12.62 4.31
CA HIS A 139 -0.10 -13.35 3.65
C HIS A 139 -0.47 -14.82 3.35
N SER A 140 0.08 -15.35 2.26
CA SER A 140 -0.16 -16.72 1.79
C SER A 140 0.77 -17.75 2.46
N ARG A 141 0.60 -19.02 2.11
CA ARG A 141 1.52 -20.09 2.51
C ARG A 141 2.93 -19.89 1.93
N LEU A 142 3.03 -19.42 0.68
CA LEU A 142 4.32 -19.19 0.02
C LEU A 142 5.06 -18.03 0.68
N ASP A 143 4.33 -16.97 1.06
CA ASP A 143 4.89 -15.84 1.80
C ASP A 143 5.48 -16.27 3.15
N ARG A 144 4.78 -17.13 3.90
CA ARG A 144 5.31 -17.70 5.17
C ARG A 144 6.55 -18.56 4.95
N GLN A 145 6.60 -19.32 3.86
CA GLN A 145 7.77 -20.13 3.54
C GLN A 145 8.98 -19.26 3.23
N ALA A 146 8.79 -18.19 2.44
CA ALA A 146 9.83 -17.21 2.14
C ALA A 146 10.26 -16.46 3.41
N ALA A 147 9.32 -16.02 4.27
CA ALA A 147 9.61 -15.39 5.55
C ALA A 147 10.43 -16.32 6.48
N ARG A 148 10.08 -17.61 6.56
CA ARG A 148 10.85 -18.58 7.34
C ARG A 148 12.25 -18.81 6.78
N ALA A 149 12.39 -18.84 5.45
CA ALA A 149 13.70 -18.92 4.80
C ALA A 149 14.55 -17.67 5.09
N LEU A 150 13.93 -16.48 5.13
CA LEU A 150 14.60 -15.24 5.53
C LEU A 150 15.07 -15.29 6.98
N LEU A 151 14.21 -15.70 7.91
CA LEU A 151 14.58 -15.82 9.33
C LEU A 151 15.69 -16.84 9.57
N ASN A 152 15.69 -17.95 8.83
CA ASN A 152 16.79 -18.92 8.89
C ASN A 152 18.13 -18.32 8.38
N ALA A 153 18.07 -17.44 7.39
CA ALA A 153 19.25 -16.81 6.79
C ALA A 153 19.74 -15.58 7.58
N ALA A 154 18.82 -14.84 8.19
CA ALA A 154 19.05 -13.62 8.95
C ALA A 154 18.07 -13.58 10.15
N PRO A 155 18.42 -14.20 11.29
CA PRO A 155 17.52 -14.31 12.45
C PRO A 155 17.07 -12.96 13.03
N PHE A 156 17.82 -11.88 12.80
CA PHE A 156 17.48 -10.54 13.26
C PHE A 156 16.42 -9.81 12.42
N MET A 157 15.98 -10.39 11.30
CA MET A 157 15.13 -9.71 10.31
C MET A 157 13.81 -9.19 10.91
N GLU A 158 13.21 -9.92 11.85
CA GLU A 158 12.00 -9.49 12.55
C GLU A 158 12.25 -8.20 13.36
N THR A 159 13.28 -8.20 14.21
CA THR A 159 13.66 -7.03 15.00
C THR A 159 14.03 -5.85 14.11
N ALA A 160 14.77 -6.09 13.02
CA ALA A 160 15.15 -5.05 12.09
C ALA A 160 13.92 -4.43 11.40
N ALA A 161 12.96 -5.24 10.95
CA ALA A 161 11.73 -4.77 10.36
C ALA A 161 10.90 -3.92 11.34
N LEU A 162 10.89 -4.27 12.64
CA LEU A 162 10.26 -3.45 13.68
C LEU A 162 10.96 -2.10 13.87
N ILE A 163 12.29 -2.07 13.92
CA ILE A 163 13.09 -0.83 14.00
C ILE A 163 12.79 0.09 12.80
N ASP A 164 12.72 -0.49 11.60
CA ASP A 164 12.46 0.26 10.38
C ASP A 164 11.05 0.84 10.30
N ARG A 165 10.07 0.09 10.80
CA ARG A 165 8.70 0.60 10.97
C ARG A 165 8.66 1.73 11.98
N ALA A 166 9.31 1.57 13.13
CA ALA A 166 9.43 2.62 14.14
C ALA A 166 10.02 3.91 13.53
N PHE A 167 11.11 3.83 12.76
CA PHE A 167 11.66 5.02 12.07
C PHE A 167 10.61 5.74 11.20
N THR A 168 9.79 5.00 10.45
CA THR A 168 8.73 5.61 9.63
C THR A 168 7.73 6.37 10.50
N GLU A 169 7.33 5.78 11.64
CA GLU A 169 6.43 6.43 12.57
C GLU A 169 7.03 7.71 13.17
N GLU A 170 8.30 7.67 13.56
CA GLU A 170 9.00 8.84 14.09
C GLU A 170 9.17 9.92 13.04
N ALA A 171 9.57 9.58 11.82
CA ALA A 171 9.75 10.56 10.77
C ALA A 171 8.44 11.33 10.52
N VAL A 172 7.31 10.63 10.45
CA VAL A 172 5.99 11.26 10.27
C VAL A 172 5.64 12.15 11.47
N ARG A 173 5.80 11.63 12.69
CA ARG A 173 5.50 12.36 13.93
C ARG A 173 6.36 13.61 14.05
N HIS A 174 7.67 13.47 13.89
CA HIS A 174 8.65 14.54 13.98
C HIS A 174 8.38 15.65 12.96
N LEU A 175 8.15 15.27 11.69
CA LEU A 175 7.85 16.22 10.62
C LEU A 175 6.51 16.95 10.84
N ALA A 176 5.49 16.25 11.33
CA ALA A 176 4.21 16.86 11.67
C ALA A 176 4.33 17.82 12.87
N GLN A 177 5.03 17.41 13.94
CA GLN A 177 5.12 18.17 15.18
C GLN A 177 6.04 19.38 15.07
N HIS A 178 7.24 19.20 14.52
CA HIS A 178 8.32 20.19 14.60
C HIS A 178 8.52 20.98 13.31
N HIS A 179 8.14 20.42 12.16
CA HIS A 179 8.34 21.05 10.84
C HIS A 179 7.04 21.48 10.15
N GLY A 180 5.90 21.33 10.83
CA GLY A 180 4.63 21.83 10.32
C GLY A 180 4.12 21.08 9.07
N ILE A 181 4.65 19.89 8.75
CA ILE A 181 4.20 19.12 7.59
C ILE A 181 2.78 18.60 7.84
N ARG A 182 1.88 18.78 6.86
CA ARG A 182 0.45 18.41 6.93
C ARG A 182 0.02 17.45 5.83
N GLN A 183 0.92 17.17 4.89
CA GLN A 183 0.67 16.36 3.72
C GLN A 183 1.78 15.33 3.60
N PHE A 184 1.44 14.06 3.42
CA PHE A 184 2.42 12.99 3.30
C PHE A 184 2.18 12.17 2.04
N MET A 185 3.27 11.81 1.38
CA MET A 185 3.29 10.89 0.25
C MET A 185 4.20 9.71 0.63
N ASP A 186 3.61 8.54 0.83
CA ASP A 186 4.29 7.34 1.28
C ASP A 186 4.44 6.36 0.11
N ILE A 187 5.65 6.24 -0.44
CA ILE A 187 5.93 5.43 -1.63
C ILE A 187 6.50 4.06 -1.22
N GLY A 188 5.87 2.99 -1.72
CA GLY A 188 6.15 1.63 -1.27
C GLY A 188 5.57 1.37 0.11
N CYS A 189 4.34 1.82 0.35
CA CYS A 189 3.72 1.82 1.68
C CYS A 189 3.57 0.40 2.28
N GLY A 190 3.45 -0.61 1.43
CA GLY A 190 3.24 -2.01 1.82
C GLY A 190 1.90 -2.22 2.53
N LEU A 191 1.81 -3.36 3.22
CA LEU A 191 0.63 -3.69 4.01
C LEU A 191 0.62 -2.92 5.33
N SER A 192 -0.59 -2.64 5.82
CA SER A 192 -0.80 -2.00 7.13
C SER A 192 -0.11 -2.77 8.25
N ALA A 193 0.51 -2.03 9.17
CA ALA A 193 1.23 -2.63 10.29
C ALA A 193 0.29 -3.46 11.18
N PRO A 194 0.76 -4.57 11.77
CA PRO A 194 -0.02 -5.39 12.71
C PRO A 194 -0.50 -4.62 13.95
N SER A 195 0.22 -3.55 14.33
CA SER A 195 -0.19 -2.61 15.39
C SER A 195 -1.46 -1.82 15.04
N GLY A 196 -1.88 -1.83 13.77
CA GLY A 196 -3.01 -1.05 13.25
C GLY A 196 -2.72 0.43 13.05
N THR A 197 -1.52 0.90 13.39
CA THR A 197 -1.13 2.31 13.27
C THR A 197 -0.48 2.56 11.91
N ASN A 198 -1.05 3.48 11.13
CA ASN A 198 -0.54 3.85 9.80
C ASN A 198 -0.08 5.33 9.78
N VAL A 199 0.64 5.73 8.72
CA VAL A 199 1.09 7.13 8.52
C VAL A 199 -0.02 8.17 8.75
N HIS A 200 -1.23 7.93 8.24
CA HIS A 200 -2.34 8.86 8.43
C HIS A 200 -2.86 8.93 9.87
N ASP A 201 -2.79 7.84 10.64
CA ASP A 201 -3.16 7.83 12.05
C ASP A 201 -2.18 8.69 12.86
N ILE A 202 -0.88 8.52 12.59
CA ILE A 202 0.21 9.25 13.25
C ILE A 202 0.16 10.73 12.91
N ALA A 203 0.01 11.07 11.63
CA ALA A 203 -0.10 12.45 11.19
C ALA A 203 -1.35 13.13 11.79
N ARG A 204 -2.48 12.42 11.86
CA ARG A 204 -3.73 12.96 12.42
C ARG A 204 -3.74 13.10 13.93
N ALA A 205 -2.99 12.26 14.64
CA ALA A 205 -2.77 12.45 16.07
C ALA A 205 -2.13 13.80 16.40
N VAL A 206 -1.35 14.36 15.46
CA VAL A 206 -0.71 15.67 15.58
C VAL A 206 -1.54 16.77 14.93
N CYS A 207 -2.07 16.53 13.72
CA CYS A 207 -2.85 17.49 12.98
C CYS A 207 -4.08 16.82 12.32
N PRO A 208 -5.29 16.99 12.89
CA PRO A 208 -6.48 16.24 12.47
C PRO A 208 -6.86 16.35 10.98
N ASP A 209 -6.46 17.41 10.30
CA ASP A 209 -6.71 17.65 8.87
C ASP A 209 -5.60 17.12 7.94
N ALA A 210 -4.63 16.36 8.48
CA ALA A 210 -3.53 15.79 7.71
C ALA A 210 -4.01 14.96 6.52
N ARG A 211 -3.31 15.14 5.40
CA ARG A 211 -3.59 14.50 4.11
C ARG A 211 -2.52 13.48 3.80
N VAL A 212 -2.90 12.29 3.37
CA VAL A 212 -1.94 11.22 3.09
C VAL A 212 -2.29 10.52 1.79
N VAL A 213 -1.30 10.34 0.93
CA VAL A 213 -1.40 9.45 -0.23
C VAL A 213 -0.40 8.32 -0.07
N TYR A 214 -0.92 7.10 -0.06
CA TYR A 214 -0.14 5.88 -0.15
C TYR A 214 0.05 5.49 -1.61
N VAL A 215 1.23 5.02 -1.97
CA VAL A 215 1.56 4.57 -3.32
C VAL A 215 2.23 3.22 -3.23
N ASP A 216 1.75 2.24 -4.00
CA ASP A 216 2.37 0.91 -4.08
C ASP A 216 2.11 0.30 -5.46
N ASN A 217 3.05 -0.51 -5.96
CA ASN A 217 2.90 -1.22 -7.23
C ASN A 217 2.27 -2.61 -7.06
N SER A 218 2.13 -3.10 -5.83
CA SER A 218 1.41 -4.33 -5.51
C SER A 218 -0.09 -4.13 -5.63
N TYR A 219 -0.71 -4.93 -6.48
CA TYR A 219 -2.17 -5.01 -6.61
C TYR A 219 -2.82 -5.42 -5.29
N HIS A 220 -2.18 -6.33 -4.55
CA HIS A 220 -2.66 -6.78 -3.24
C HIS A 220 -2.67 -5.63 -2.22
N VAL A 221 -1.56 -4.90 -2.09
CA VAL A 221 -1.46 -3.74 -1.18
C VAL A 221 -2.55 -2.71 -1.49
N VAL A 222 -2.70 -2.34 -2.76
CA VAL A 222 -3.69 -1.32 -3.16
C VAL A 222 -5.12 -1.81 -2.91
N ALA A 223 -5.42 -3.08 -3.20
CA ALA A 223 -6.74 -3.65 -2.95
C ALA A 223 -7.09 -3.64 -1.46
N THR A 224 -6.17 -4.10 -0.61
CA THR A 224 -6.33 -4.15 0.85
C THR A 224 -6.45 -2.75 1.44
N GLY A 225 -5.56 -1.83 1.07
CA GLY A 225 -5.61 -0.43 1.53
C GLY A 225 -6.90 0.27 1.13
N ARG A 226 -7.39 0.08 -0.11
CA ARG A 226 -8.70 0.63 -0.52
C ARG A 226 -9.85 0.09 0.32
N ALA A 227 -9.80 -1.17 0.75
CA ALA A 227 -10.81 -1.75 1.63
C ALA A 227 -10.76 -1.13 3.03
N LEU A 228 -9.57 -0.99 3.60
CA LEU A 228 -9.36 -0.36 4.92
C LEU A 228 -9.82 1.10 4.94
N LEU A 229 -9.44 1.90 3.93
CA LEU A 229 -9.80 3.32 3.86
C LEU A 229 -11.31 3.55 3.69
N ARG A 230 -12.07 2.58 3.15
CA ARG A 230 -13.54 2.67 3.10
C ARG A 230 -14.19 2.46 4.47
N CYS A 231 -13.52 1.75 5.37
CA CYS A 231 -14.00 1.50 6.72
C CYS A 231 -13.54 2.56 7.72
N ALA A 232 -12.54 3.37 7.36
CA ALA A 232 -12.03 4.44 8.19
C ALA A 232 -12.97 5.65 8.24
N PRO A 233 -12.92 6.48 9.31
CA PRO A 233 -13.61 7.75 9.36
C PRO A 233 -13.29 8.63 8.13
N PRO A 234 -14.23 9.49 7.69
CA PRO A 234 -13.97 10.40 6.59
C PRO A 234 -12.69 11.22 6.82
N GLY A 235 -11.80 11.21 5.84
CA GLY A 235 -10.53 11.93 5.90
C GLY A 235 -9.91 12.06 4.51
N LYS A 236 -8.90 12.93 4.38
CA LYS A 236 -8.16 13.11 3.13
C LYS A 236 -7.03 12.08 2.99
N THR A 237 -7.42 10.81 2.88
CA THR A 237 -6.48 9.71 2.61
C THR A 237 -6.85 9.00 1.32
N ALA A 238 -5.86 8.77 0.47
CA ALA A 238 -6.02 7.96 -0.75
C ALA A 238 -4.89 6.94 -0.87
N ILE A 239 -5.12 5.94 -1.73
CA ILE A 239 -4.10 4.96 -2.12
C ILE A 239 -4.10 4.79 -3.63
N CYS A 240 -2.91 4.91 -4.22
CA CYS A 240 -2.66 4.89 -5.65
C CYS A 240 -1.91 3.60 -6.03
N HIS A 241 -2.31 2.98 -7.14
CA HIS A 241 -1.51 1.95 -7.79
C HIS A 241 -0.58 2.61 -8.80
N ALA A 242 0.71 2.68 -8.47
CA ALA A 242 1.73 3.25 -9.33
C ALA A 242 3.11 2.68 -8.99
N ASP A 243 4.02 2.74 -9.95
CA ASP A 243 5.37 2.22 -9.83
C ASP A 243 6.38 3.37 -9.66
N LEU A 244 7.32 3.24 -8.73
CA LEU A 244 8.36 4.25 -8.47
C LEU A 244 9.31 4.45 -9.66
N SER A 245 9.38 3.51 -10.60
CA SER A 245 10.06 3.69 -11.88
C SER A 245 9.41 4.74 -12.80
N ASP A 246 8.18 5.18 -12.50
CA ASP A 246 7.48 6.29 -13.18
C ASP A 246 7.04 7.40 -12.19
N PRO A 247 7.98 8.27 -11.76
CA PRO A 247 7.67 9.41 -10.89
C PRO A 247 6.64 10.38 -11.51
N GLY A 248 6.66 10.54 -12.84
CA GLY A 248 5.71 11.38 -13.55
C GLY A 248 4.28 10.86 -13.45
N GLY A 249 4.11 9.56 -13.63
CA GLY A 249 2.83 8.86 -13.41
C GLY A 249 2.32 8.99 -11.98
N ILE A 250 3.20 8.86 -10.97
CA ILE A 250 2.84 9.07 -9.56
C ILE A 250 2.33 10.49 -9.34
N LEU A 251 3.12 11.51 -9.74
CA LEU A 251 2.80 12.91 -9.48
C LEU A 251 1.52 13.37 -10.19
N THR A 252 1.20 12.74 -11.32
CA THR A 252 0.00 13.05 -12.12
C THR A 252 -1.21 12.16 -11.81
N ALA A 253 -1.07 11.20 -10.89
CA ALA A 253 -2.16 10.30 -10.53
C ALA A 253 -3.34 11.05 -9.92
N ALA A 254 -4.56 10.61 -10.26
CA ALA A 254 -5.80 11.25 -9.79
C ALA A 254 -5.92 11.22 -8.25
N GLU A 255 -5.47 10.15 -7.60
CA GLU A 255 -5.42 10.05 -6.14
C GLU A 255 -4.45 11.06 -5.52
N VAL A 256 -3.31 11.34 -6.17
CA VAL A 256 -2.32 12.33 -5.72
C VAL A 256 -2.88 13.74 -5.87
N ILE A 257 -3.28 14.13 -7.07
CA ILE A 257 -3.80 15.48 -7.37
C ILE A 257 -5.11 15.77 -6.62
N GLY A 258 -5.95 14.75 -6.43
CA GLY A 258 -7.24 14.90 -5.74
C GLY A 258 -7.13 15.01 -4.21
N THR A 259 -5.98 14.61 -3.63
CA THR A 259 -5.81 14.55 -2.18
C THR A 259 -4.79 15.59 -1.68
N LEU A 260 -3.67 15.74 -2.37
CA LEU A 260 -2.57 16.63 -1.99
C LEU A 260 -2.66 17.96 -2.74
N ASP A 261 -2.29 19.05 -2.06
CA ASP A 261 -1.97 20.33 -2.67
C ASP A 261 -0.46 20.37 -2.94
N LEU A 262 -0.07 20.12 -4.18
CA LEU A 262 1.33 20.06 -4.62
C LEU A 262 2.06 21.42 -4.57
N ARG A 263 1.36 22.51 -4.24
CA ARG A 263 1.96 23.84 -4.04
C ARG A 263 2.33 24.12 -2.58
N SER A 264 1.88 23.25 -1.66
CA SER A 264 2.17 23.34 -0.23
C SER A 264 3.15 22.23 0.17
N PRO A 265 3.95 22.40 1.25
CA PRO A 265 4.93 21.40 1.69
C PRO A 265 4.36 19.98 1.85
N ILE A 266 5.13 18.99 1.39
CA ILE A 266 4.79 17.55 1.47
C ILE A 266 5.96 16.80 2.12
N GLY A 267 5.65 15.91 3.06
CA GLY A 267 6.58 14.89 3.56
C GLY A 267 6.59 13.69 2.63
N LEU A 268 7.66 13.55 1.85
CA LEU A 268 7.92 12.40 0.99
C LEU A 268 8.64 11.31 1.79
N LEU A 269 8.04 10.13 1.87
CA LEU A 269 8.60 8.97 2.56
C LEU A 269 9.05 7.94 1.52
N LEU A 270 10.34 7.63 1.51
CA LEU A 270 10.97 6.62 0.65
C LEU A 270 11.64 5.57 1.55
N ASN A 271 10.84 4.92 2.40
CA ASN A 271 11.34 4.04 3.45
C ASN A 271 11.36 2.58 2.99
N GLY A 272 12.55 2.11 2.60
CA GLY A 272 12.75 0.73 2.18
C GLY A 272 12.22 0.40 0.80
N VAL A 273 11.86 1.39 -0.03
CA VAL A 273 11.41 1.15 -1.41
C VAL A 273 12.54 1.21 -2.43
N LEU A 274 13.54 2.07 -2.18
CA LEU A 274 14.66 2.34 -3.10
C LEU A 274 15.64 1.15 -3.24
N GLU A 275 15.60 0.20 -2.32
CA GLU A 275 16.40 -1.03 -2.35
C GLU A 275 15.90 -2.05 -3.37
N PHE A 276 14.69 -1.86 -3.93
CA PHE A 276 14.09 -2.75 -4.94
C PHE A 276 14.21 -2.22 -6.38
N LEU A 277 14.86 -1.07 -6.57
CA LEU A 277 15.15 -0.51 -7.87
C LEU A 277 16.51 -1.04 -8.34
N PRO A 278 16.65 -1.65 -9.53
CA PRO A 278 17.93 -2.20 -9.98
C PRO A 278 18.93 -1.10 -10.34
N ASP A 279 20.13 -1.11 -9.75
CA ASP A 279 21.20 -0.17 -10.11
C ASP A 279 22.06 -0.67 -11.28
N THR A 280 22.40 0.24 -12.21
CA THR A 280 23.58 0.10 -13.07
C THR A 280 24.50 1.29 -12.82
N ALA A 281 25.69 0.99 -12.27
CA ALA A 281 26.83 1.86 -11.94
C ALA A 281 26.61 3.04 -10.95
N HIS A 282 25.50 3.78 -11.00
CA HIS A 282 24.98 4.74 -9.99
C HIS A 282 23.46 4.89 -10.18
N GLY A 283 22.75 3.75 -10.30
CA GLY A 283 21.54 3.58 -11.10
C GLY A 283 20.26 4.33 -10.68
N PRO A 284 19.11 3.99 -11.30
CA PRO A 284 17.89 4.80 -11.37
C PRO A 284 17.35 5.30 -10.02
N ALA A 285 17.65 4.67 -8.88
CA ALA A 285 17.07 5.06 -7.60
C ALA A 285 17.35 6.53 -7.23
N HIS A 286 18.59 7.01 -7.35
CA HIS A 286 18.90 8.42 -7.07
C HIS A 286 18.20 9.34 -8.07
N GLY A 287 18.20 9.00 -9.36
CA GLY A 287 17.51 9.79 -10.39
C GLY A 287 15.99 9.85 -10.18
N LEU A 288 15.36 8.73 -9.80
CA LEU A 288 13.92 8.63 -9.52
C LEU A 288 13.56 9.38 -8.22
N ALA A 289 14.39 9.27 -7.19
CA ALA A 289 14.24 10.05 -5.97
C ALA A 289 14.39 11.56 -6.26
N GLU A 290 15.39 11.97 -7.05
CA GLU A 290 15.56 13.36 -7.48
C GLU A 290 14.36 13.85 -8.30
N ALA A 291 13.79 13.03 -9.19
CA ALA A 291 12.61 13.39 -9.96
C ALA A 291 11.43 13.73 -9.03
N LEU A 292 11.16 12.91 -8.01
CA LEU A 292 10.15 13.19 -7.00
C LEU A 292 10.49 14.43 -6.15
N LYS A 293 11.71 14.52 -5.62
CA LYS A 293 12.19 15.65 -4.80
C LYS A 293 12.08 16.99 -5.54
N SER A 294 12.43 17.00 -6.83
CA SER A 294 12.48 18.22 -7.63
C SER A 294 11.09 18.84 -7.80
N ALA A 295 10.05 18.01 -7.88
CA ALA A 295 8.65 18.42 -8.05
C ALA A 295 8.01 19.04 -6.79
N LEU A 296 8.57 18.83 -5.60
CA LEU A 296 7.98 19.30 -4.35
C LEU A 296 8.35 20.77 -4.05
N PRO A 297 7.49 21.59 -3.44
CA PRO A 297 7.79 22.98 -3.12
C PRO A 297 8.80 23.09 -1.96
N SER A 298 9.46 24.25 -1.82
CA SER A 298 10.30 24.58 -0.66
C SER A 298 9.56 24.35 0.67
N GLY A 299 10.31 23.96 1.70
CA GLY A 299 9.76 23.55 2.99
C GLY A 299 9.22 22.12 3.03
N SER A 300 9.15 21.41 1.89
CA SER A 300 8.84 19.97 1.86
C SER A 300 9.89 19.15 2.60
N ALA A 301 9.54 17.93 3.01
CA ALA A 301 10.40 17.06 3.77
C ALA A 301 10.65 15.73 3.04
N LEU A 302 11.81 15.14 3.29
CA LEU A 302 12.21 13.85 2.76
C LEU A 302 12.64 12.97 3.93
N ALA A 303 12.05 11.78 4.06
CA ALA A 303 12.54 10.73 4.94
C ALA A 303 12.95 9.52 4.08
N VAL A 304 14.18 9.05 4.28
CA VAL A 304 14.71 7.87 3.58
C VAL A 304 15.22 6.89 4.62
N ARG A 305 14.88 5.61 4.42
CA ARG A 305 15.51 4.45 5.06
C ARG A 305 15.95 3.50 3.97
N HIS A 306 17.16 2.97 4.08
CA HIS A 306 17.71 2.04 3.09
C HIS A 306 18.55 0.95 3.76
N ILE A 307 18.41 -0.31 3.32
CA ILE A 307 19.24 -1.40 3.83
C ILE A 307 20.73 -1.20 3.51
N THR A 308 21.59 -1.69 4.41
CA THR A 308 23.04 -1.57 4.32
C THR A 308 23.75 -2.84 4.75
N SER A 309 24.86 -3.16 4.09
CA SER A 309 25.70 -4.29 4.49
C SER A 309 26.67 -3.96 5.63
N ASP A 310 26.74 -2.69 6.06
CA ASP A 310 27.73 -2.18 7.03
C ASP A 310 27.66 -2.88 8.41
N PHE A 311 26.50 -3.42 8.80
CA PHE A 311 26.31 -4.02 10.13
C PHE A 311 26.33 -5.56 10.12
N GLN A 312 25.71 -6.17 9.11
CA GLN A 312 25.44 -7.62 9.06
C GLN A 312 25.68 -8.17 7.64
N PRO A 313 26.90 -8.05 7.08
CA PRO A 313 27.13 -8.27 5.64
C PRO A 313 26.84 -9.72 5.19
N VAL A 314 27.21 -10.72 6.00
CA VAL A 314 27.01 -12.14 5.69
C VAL A 314 25.54 -12.54 5.73
N ALA A 315 24.82 -12.11 6.78
CA ALA A 315 23.41 -12.41 6.96
C ALA A 315 22.55 -11.64 5.94
N LEU A 316 22.86 -10.36 5.68
CA LEU A 316 22.18 -9.59 4.64
C LEU A 316 22.37 -10.23 3.26
N SER A 317 23.59 -10.61 2.91
CA SER A 317 23.85 -11.31 1.64
C SER A 317 23.06 -12.62 1.53
N SER A 318 22.89 -13.34 2.64
CA SER A 318 22.06 -14.55 2.69
C SER A 318 20.58 -14.24 2.52
N ALA A 319 20.06 -13.20 3.17
CA ALA A 319 18.69 -12.73 3.02
C ALA A 319 18.39 -12.27 1.59
N LEU A 320 19.28 -11.50 0.96
CA LEU A 320 19.14 -11.05 -0.43
C LEU A 320 19.11 -12.23 -1.41
N ARG A 321 19.90 -13.29 -1.16
CA ARG A 321 19.80 -14.53 -1.96
C ARG A 321 18.45 -15.23 -1.79
N VAL A 322 17.84 -15.18 -0.61
CA VAL A 322 16.50 -15.74 -0.38
C VAL A 322 15.46 -14.93 -1.17
N LEU A 323 15.50 -13.58 -1.09
CA LEU A 323 14.61 -12.71 -1.85
C LEU A 323 14.78 -12.89 -3.36
N ALA A 324 16.02 -12.95 -3.85
CA ALA A 324 16.30 -13.15 -5.27
C ALA A 324 15.74 -14.48 -5.80
N ARG A 325 15.83 -15.58 -5.02
CA ARG A 325 15.20 -16.87 -5.36
C ARG A 325 13.67 -16.81 -5.38
N ALA A 326 13.08 -15.86 -4.65
CA ALA A 326 11.66 -15.57 -4.66
C ALA A 326 11.26 -14.58 -5.77
N GLY A 327 12.19 -14.20 -6.65
CA GLY A 327 11.92 -13.25 -7.75
C GLY A 327 11.94 -11.78 -7.32
N ILE A 328 12.45 -11.47 -6.12
CA ILE A 328 12.47 -10.12 -5.55
C ILE A 328 13.93 -9.64 -5.50
N PRO A 329 14.45 -8.99 -6.55
CA PRO A 329 15.80 -8.43 -6.53
C PRO A 329 15.84 -7.27 -5.53
N ALA A 330 16.91 -7.21 -4.74
CA ALA A 330 17.14 -6.12 -3.80
C ALA A 330 18.64 -5.82 -3.68
N GLN A 331 18.95 -4.58 -3.35
CA GLN A 331 20.32 -4.06 -3.27
C GLN A 331 20.51 -3.23 -1.99
N TRP A 332 21.72 -3.24 -1.47
CA TRP A 332 22.10 -2.46 -0.30
C TRP A 332 22.95 -1.26 -0.72
N ARG A 333 23.02 -0.26 0.15
CA ARG A 333 23.85 0.94 -0.04
C ARG A 333 24.71 1.21 1.18
N SER A 334 25.89 1.77 0.93
CA SER A 334 26.74 2.35 1.97
C SER A 334 26.08 3.59 2.57
N ARG A 335 26.57 4.03 3.73
CA ARG A 335 26.10 5.28 4.34
C ARG A 335 26.19 6.49 3.39
N GLY A 336 27.32 6.64 2.68
CA GLY A 336 27.54 7.78 1.78
C GLY A 336 26.55 7.81 0.62
N GLU A 337 26.26 6.65 0.02
CA GLU A 337 25.25 6.55 -1.04
C GLU A 337 23.84 6.87 -0.52
N VAL A 338 23.54 6.58 0.75
CA VAL A 338 22.27 6.99 1.37
C VAL A 338 22.25 8.49 1.65
N GLU A 339 23.36 9.08 2.11
CA GLU A 339 23.50 10.54 2.28
C GLU A 339 23.27 11.29 0.96
N ASP A 340 23.68 10.71 -0.17
CA ASP A 340 23.48 11.32 -1.49
C ASP A 340 22.00 11.50 -1.88
N PHE A 341 21.06 10.72 -1.35
CA PHE A 341 19.62 10.97 -1.57
C PHE A 341 19.15 12.32 -1.01
N PHE A 342 19.88 12.89 -0.06
CA PHE A 342 19.54 14.16 0.59
C PHE A 342 20.27 15.36 -0.05
N ARG A 343 21.04 15.15 -1.12
CA ARG A 343 21.79 16.23 -1.78
C ARG A 343 20.87 17.40 -2.15
N GLY A 344 21.33 18.62 -1.88
CA GLY A 344 20.59 19.86 -2.12
C GLY A 344 19.47 20.15 -1.11
N TRP A 345 19.24 19.28 -0.13
CA TRP A 345 18.28 19.48 0.95
C TRP A 345 19.02 19.62 2.29
N ASN A 346 18.40 20.32 3.25
CA ASN A 346 18.95 20.53 4.58
C ASN A 346 18.73 19.27 5.43
N LEU A 347 19.74 18.42 5.52
CA LEU A 347 19.73 17.23 6.36
C LEU A 347 19.62 17.62 7.84
N LEU A 348 18.61 17.10 8.53
CA LEU A 348 18.37 17.36 9.94
C LEU A 348 19.32 16.54 10.82
N ALA A 349 19.70 17.09 11.98
CA ALA A 349 20.41 16.32 13.00
C ALA A 349 19.53 15.15 13.48
N PRO A 350 20.11 13.95 13.74
CA PRO A 350 21.54 13.62 13.80
C PRO A 350 22.20 13.26 12.45
N GLY A 351 21.52 13.50 11.32
CA GLY A 351 22.00 13.14 9.99
C GLY A 351 21.59 11.73 9.59
N VAL A 352 22.40 11.08 8.75
CA VAL A 352 22.19 9.68 8.39
C VAL A 352 22.81 8.78 9.46
N VAL A 353 21.95 8.14 10.23
CA VAL A 353 22.31 7.25 11.35
C VAL A 353 21.54 5.94 11.23
N PRO A 354 21.90 4.88 11.99
CA PRO A 354 21.11 3.66 11.94
C PRO A 354 19.70 3.94 12.47
N ALA A 355 18.67 3.33 11.86
CA ALA A 355 17.27 3.73 12.04
C ALA A 355 16.81 3.90 13.51
N HIS A 356 17.22 3.02 14.41
CA HIS A 356 16.88 3.10 15.84
C HIS A 356 17.40 4.36 16.55
N ARG A 357 18.44 5.02 16.04
CA ARG A 357 19.02 6.24 16.63
C ARG A 357 18.19 7.50 16.38
N TRP A 358 17.23 7.45 15.47
CA TRP A 358 16.20 8.48 15.35
C TRP A 358 15.12 8.36 16.44
N GLN A 359 15.04 7.22 17.14
CA GLN A 359 14.16 7.02 18.31
C GLN A 359 14.92 6.50 19.55
N PRO A 360 15.85 7.29 20.12
CA PRO A 360 16.67 6.81 21.23
C PRO A 360 15.83 6.42 22.45
N HIS A 361 14.69 7.06 22.72
CA HIS A 361 13.90 6.81 23.92
C HIS A 361 12.93 5.61 23.87
N VAL A 362 12.59 5.13 22.67
CA VAL A 362 11.62 4.02 22.49
C VAL A 362 12.33 2.67 22.39
N ILE A 363 13.58 2.66 21.93
CA ILE A 363 14.32 1.44 21.60
C ILE A 363 15.50 1.16 22.56
N ALA A 364 15.89 2.13 23.40
CA ALA A 364 17.08 2.03 24.26
C ALA A 364 17.00 1.02 25.42
N ALA A 365 15.87 0.33 25.65
CA ALA A 365 15.81 -0.59 26.78
C ALA A 365 16.57 -1.90 26.53
N GLU A 366 16.42 -2.60 25.39
CA GLU A 366 16.86 -4.01 25.32
C GLU A 366 17.17 -4.56 23.91
N LEU A 367 17.44 -3.74 22.88
CA LEU A 367 17.79 -4.32 21.58
C LEU A 367 19.30 -4.62 21.47
N PRO A 368 19.70 -5.88 21.19
CA PRO A 368 21.08 -6.18 20.86
C PRO A 368 21.49 -5.34 19.65
N GLY A 369 22.66 -4.68 19.70
CA GLY A 369 23.20 -3.89 18.59
C GLY A 369 23.34 -4.65 17.26
N ALA A 370 23.16 -5.98 17.27
CA ALA A 370 23.15 -6.87 16.12
C ALA A 370 21.85 -6.85 15.28
N ALA A 371 20.82 -6.10 15.68
CA ALA A 371 19.50 -6.12 15.04
C ALA A 371 19.24 -5.03 13.99
N VAL A 372 20.27 -4.29 13.56
CA VAL A 372 20.12 -3.14 12.68
C VAL A 372 20.59 -3.48 11.27
N MET A 373 19.81 -3.10 10.27
CA MET A 373 20.13 -3.38 8.86
C MET A 373 20.02 -2.18 7.94
N SER A 374 19.76 -0.98 8.46
CA SER A 374 19.43 0.19 7.64
C SER A 374 20.08 1.47 8.15
N TRP A 375 20.42 2.33 7.20
CA TRP A 375 20.68 3.76 7.42
C TRP A 375 19.39 4.54 7.20
N ALA A 376 19.18 5.59 8.00
CA ALA A 376 17.99 6.42 7.94
C ALA A 376 18.31 7.90 8.18
N GLY A 377 17.59 8.80 7.50
CA GLY A 377 17.75 10.24 7.61
C GLY A 377 16.49 11.02 7.24
N ILE A 378 16.44 12.28 7.68
CA ILE A 378 15.35 13.21 7.40
C ILE A 378 15.95 14.55 6.94
N ALA A 379 15.41 15.16 5.90
CA ALA A 379 15.83 16.47 5.40
C ALA A 379 14.66 17.37 5.04
N ILE A 380 14.90 18.68 5.02
CA ILE A 380 13.95 19.71 4.60
C ILE A 380 14.46 20.41 3.34
N LYS A 381 13.57 20.63 2.36
CA LYS A 381 13.88 21.39 1.15
C LYS A 381 14.06 22.87 1.51
N PRO A 382 15.18 23.51 1.12
CA PRO A 382 15.43 24.93 1.35
C PRO A 382 14.35 25.84 0.76
#